data_AF-A0A942B8B7-F1
#
_entry.id   AF-A0A942B8B7-F1
#
_cell.length_a   1.000
_cell.length_b   1.000
_cell.length_c   1.000
_cell.angle_alpha   90.00
_cell.angle_beta   90.00
_cell.angle_gamma   90.00
#
_symmetry.space_group_name_H-M   'P 1'
#
loop_
_entity.id
_entity.type
_entity.pdbx_description
1 polymer ?
#
loop_
_entity_poly.entity_id
_entity_poly.type
_entity_poly.pdbx_seq_one_letter_code
_entity_poly.pdbx_strand_id
1 'polypeptide(L)'
;MKNHRVVAGVLFALLIIVLSACGGGGGGGGTTGYVGPITSIRLEAIVEGTSTVVDPSNIFVNEQVRFRLTGIDEGTIGQPRIVLPSGAWTLTGTPGGTLASDGLFSANSTPTGFFGTAKATFESINYTSSVRVVAPEAIMVGHGRLTNGNPTPNVQIQALNSSGTVVATGLVGADGTIRMSVPTTAVAFTTAFPSDYYVRQFSFAGKDYATTVNGCFAPLPTFTLGQTTSMSTDVVFYSTFDTSPPPPPDGCS
;
A
#
# COMPACT_ATOMS: atom_id res chain seq x y z
N MET A 1 35.84 -20.53 -31.31
CA MET A 1 34.52 -19.94 -31.02
C MET A 1 33.66 -20.96 -30.31
N LYS A 2 33.50 -20.83 -28.98
CA LYS A 2 32.35 -21.29 -28.19
C LYS A 2 32.58 -20.84 -26.75
N ASN A 3 31.81 -19.85 -26.34
CA ASN A 3 31.86 -19.21 -25.03
C ASN A 3 31.33 -20.19 -23.97
N HIS A 4 32.11 -20.38 -22.90
CA HIS A 4 31.60 -20.92 -21.64
C HIS A 4 30.78 -19.84 -20.93
N ARG A 5 29.50 -20.11 -20.68
CA ARG A 5 28.71 -19.44 -19.65
C ARG A 5 28.35 -20.49 -18.60
N VAL A 6 29.08 -20.48 -17.49
CA VAL A 6 28.70 -21.19 -16.27
C VAL A 6 27.69 -20.32 -15.55
N VAL A 7 26.45 -20.81 -15.45
CA VAL A 7 25.38 -20.23 -14.64
C VAL A 7 25.67 -20.65 -13.19
N ALA A 8 26.13 -19.70 -12.37
CA ALA A 8 26.25 -19.89 -10.93
C ALA A 8 24.87 -19.71 -10.29
N GLY A 9 24.20 -20.83 -10.00
CA GLY A 9 23.03 -20.84 -9.13
C GLY A 9 23.47 -20.62 -7.68
N VAL A 10 23.06 -19.50 -7.08
CA VAL A 10 23.23 -19.23 -5.66
C VAL A 10 22.07 -19.92 -4.93
N LEU A 11 22.36 -21.05 -4.30
CA LEU A 11 21.46 -21.77 -3.41
C LEU A 11 21.38 -20.99 -2.08
N PHE A 12 20.22 -20.44 -1.74
CA PHE A 12 19.94 -19.85 -0.44
C PHE A 12 19.79 -20.97 0.60
N ALA A 13 20.76 -21.11 1.50
CA ALA A 13 20.62 -21.93 2.70
C ALA A 13 20.36 -21.00 3.90
N LEU A 14 19.09 -20.83 4.27
CA LEU A 14 18.70 -20.18 5.52
C LEU A 14 18.94 -21.18 6.66
N LEU A 15 19.88 -20.87 7.54
CA LEU A 15 20.16 -21.65 8.74
C LEU A 15 19.06 -21.37 9.78
N ILE A 16 18.13 -22.33 9.95
CA ILE A 16 17.10 -22.29 10.99
C ILE A 16 17.73 -22.78 12.30
N ILE A 17 17.94 -21.87 13.26
CA ILE A 17 18.23 -22.25 14.65
C ILE A 17 16.90 -22.61 15.31
N VAL A 18 16.63 -23.92 15.42
CA VAL A 18 15.53 -24.45 16.23
C VAL A 18 15.98 -24.49 17.69
N LEU A 19 15.57 -23.50 18.49
CA LEU A 19 15.60 -23.60 19.94
C LEU A 19 14.20 -23.98 20.42
N SER A 20 14.02 -25.26 20.71
CA SER A 20 12.87 -25.76 21.46
C SER A 20 13.00 -25.34 22.92
N ALA A 21 12.30 -24.27 23.30
CA ALA A 21 12.07 -23.92 24.70
C ALA A 21 10.66 -24.36 25.11
N CYS A 22 10.62 -25.51 25.79
CA CYS A 22 9.53 -25.89 26.69
C CYS A 22 9.70 -25.08 27.99
N GLY A 23 8.67 -24.37 28.44
CA GLY A 23 8.68 -23.67 29.74
C GLY A 23 7.65 -22.55 29.81
N GLY A 24 6.57 -22.77 30.55
CA GLY A 24 5.57 -21.74 30.85
C GLY A 24 6.05 -20.72 31.89
N GLY A 25 5.41 -19.56 31.90
CA GLY A 25 5.42 -18.62 33.02
C GLY A 25 5.73 -17.16 32.67
N GLY A 26 4.66 -16.34 32.57
CA GLY A 26 4.61 -14.96 33.10
C GLY A 26 5.41 -13.84 32.40
N GLY A 27 4.66 -12.93 31.76
CA GLY A 27 4.92 -11.48 31.86
C GLY A 27 5.73 -10.82 30.74
N GLY A 28 5.03 -10.05 29.90
CA GLY A 28 5.48 -8.74 29.40
C GLY A 28 6.44 -8.69 28.21
N GLY A 29 5.92 -8.25 27.06
CA GLY A 29 6.64 -7.38 26.12
C GLY A 29 7.39 -8.06 24.98
N GLY A 30 6.81 -7.97 23.77
CA GLY A 30 7.47 -8.32 22.52
C GLY A 30 6.95 -9.63 21.94
N THR A 31 5.85 -9.56 21.19
CA THR A 31 5.43 -10.66 20.32
C THR A 31 6.50 -10.87 19.26
N THR A 32 7.46 -11.77 19.50
CA THR A 32 8.15 -12.49 18.42
C THR A 32 7.14 -13.48 17.85
N GLY A 33 6.16 -12.95 17.11
CA GLY A 33 5.28 -13.77 16.30
C GLY A 33 6.13 -14.46 15.24
N TYR A 34 6.00 -15.78 15.14
CA TYR A 34 6.55 -16.52 14.02
C TYR A 34 5.87 -16.00 12.75
N VAL A 35 6.61 -15.24 11.95
CA VAL A 35 6.25 -15.01 10.56
C VAL A 35 6.78 -16.23 9.81
N GLY A 36 5.99 -16.77 8.88
CA GLY A 36 6.47 -17.77 7.94
C GLY A 36 7.68 -17.25 7.12
N PRO A 37 8.14 -17.99 6.10
CA PRO A 37 9.21 -17.47 5.24
C PRO A 37 8.82 -16.09 4.71
N ILE A 38 9.67 -15.07 4.93
CA ILE A 38 9.45 -13.74 4.38
C ILE A 38 9.48 -13.88 2.86
N THR A 39 8.35 -13.60 2.21
CA THR A 39 8.21 -13.69 0.75
C THR A 39 8.42 -12.34 0.09
N SER A 40 8.23 -11.23 0.81
CA SER A 40 8.52 -9.88 0.32
C SER A 40 8.98 -8.92 1.41
N ILE A 41 9.73 -7.89 1.01
CA ILE A 41 10.16 -6.79 1.87
C ILE A 41 9.72 -5.48 1.25
N ARG A 42 9.14 -4.59 2.06
CA ARG A 42 8.59 -3.31 1.60
C ARG A 42 8.98 -2.16 2.49
N LEU A 43 9.12 -0.98 1.87
CA LEU A 43 9.27 0.28 2.58
C LEU A 43 7.88 0.90 2.80
N GLU A 44 7.34 0.73 4.00
CA GLU A 44 6.02 1.21 4.38
C GLU A 44 6.13 2.58 5.06
N ALA A 45 5.16 3.47 4.85
CA ALA A 45 4.97 4.67 5.66
C ALA A 45 3.78 4.48 6.60
N ILE A 46 3.96 4.76 7.89
CA ILE A 46 2.92 4.67 8.92
C ILE A 46 2.77 6.01 9.59
N VAL A 47 1.54 6.45 9.86
CA VAL A 47 1.33 7.68 10.63
C VAL A 47 1.95 7.52 12.02
N GLU A 48 2.82 8.44 12.40
CA GLU A 48 3.62 8.33 13.62
C GLU A 48 2.72 8.20 14.87
N GLY A 49 3.06 7.25 15.73
CA GLY A 49 2.26 6.93 16.91
C GLY A 49 1.01 6.08 16.66
N THR A 50 0.78 5.61 15.43
CA THR A 50 -0.35 4.75 15.05
C THR A 50 0.12 3.45 14.39
N SER A 51 -0.83 2.59 14.02
CA SER A 51 -0.60 1.42 13.16
C SER A 51 -1.04 1.60 11.71
N THR A 52 -1.51 2.80 11.33
CA THR A 52 -2.12 3.07 10.03
C THR A 52 -1.06 3.21 8.95
N VAL A 53 -1.00 2.28 8.00
CA VAL A 53 -0.16 2.43 6.81
C VAL A 53 -0.83 3.40 5.84
N VAL A 54 -0.03 4.29 5.25
CA VAL A 54 -0.52 5.30 4.31
C VAL A 54 0.24 5.27 3.00
N ASP A 55 -0.40 5.76 1.95
CA ASP A 55 0.25 6.07 0.69
C ASP A 55 1.25 7.24 0.90
N PRO A 56 2.56 7.02 0.75
CA PRO A 56 3.54 8.06 1.02
C PRO A 56 3.52 9.20 -0.03
N SER A 57 2.81 9.02 -1.14
CA SER A 57 2.52 10.09 -2.09
C SER A 57 1.33 10.98 -1.69
N ASN A 58 0.69 10.68 -0.57
CA ASN A 58 -0.50 11.35 -0.04
C ASN A 58 -0.35 11.72 1.45
N ILE A 59 0.88 12.08 1.87
CA ILE A 59 1.15 12.53 3.25
C ILE A 59 0.56 13.93 3.42
N PHE A 60 -0.16 14.17 4.52
CA PHE A 60 -0.80 15.46 4.73
C PHE A 60 0.16 16.51 5.31
N VAL A 61 -0.09 17.79 5.04
CA VAL A 61 0.67 18.88 5.66
C VAL A 61 0.69 18.76 7.18
N ASN A 62 1.84 19.04 7.80
CA ASN A 62 2.11 18.89 9.24
C ASN A 62 1.99 17.45 9.79
N GLU A 63 1.77 16.44 8.94
CA GLU A 63 1.76 15.04 9.35
C GLU A 63 3.19 14.52 9.57
N GLN A 64 3.35 13.63 10.55
CA GLN A 64 4.55 12.84 10.70
C GLN A 64 4.26 11.40 10.30
N VAL A 65 5.12 10.83 9.46
CA VAL A 65 5.05 9.42 9.10
C VAL A 65 6.40 8.76 9.35
N ARG A 66 6.37 7.55 9.89
CA ARG A 66 7.55 6.72 10.05
C ARG A 66 7.65 5.76 8.91
N PHE A 67 8.74 5.86 8.17
CA PHE A 67 9.12 4.84 7.21
C PHE A 67 9.74 3.65 7.95
N ARG A 68 9.34 2.43 7.58
CA ARG A 68 9.94 1.19 8.10
C ARG A 68 10.08 0.13 7.02
N LEU A 69 11.13 -0.68 7.11
CA LEU A 69 11.20 -1.92 6.35
C LEU A 69 10.36 -2.99 7.02
N THR A 70 9.45 -3.57 6.26
CA THR A 70 8.55 -4.62 6.74
C THR A 70 8.73 -5.86 5.88
N GLY A 71 9.10 -6.97 6.52
CA GLY A 71 9.04 -8.30 5.93
C GLY A 71 7.62 -8.84 6.03
N ILE A 72 7.13 -9.42 4.94
CA ILE A 72 5.76 -9.91 4.79
C ILE A 72 5.81 -11.35 4.27
N ASP A 73 5.01 -12.22 4.88
CA ASP A 73 4.66 -13.53 4.29
C ASP A 73 3.33 -13.39 3.53
N GLU A 74 3.43 -13.22 2.21
CA GLU A 74 2.28 -13.04 1.33
C GLU A 74 1.50 -14.34 1.09
N GLY A 75 2.10 -15.49 1.42
CA GLY A 75 1.46 -16.80 1.26
C GLY A 75 0.43 -17.13 2.33
N THR A 76 0.40 -16.36 3.42
CA THR A 76 -0.48 -16.59 4.57
C THR A 76 -1.63 -15.57 4.61
N ILE A 77 -2.84 -16.03 4.91
CA ILE A 77 -4.01 -15.16 5.10
C ILE A 77 -3.71 -14.14 6.21
N GLY A 78 -4.01 -12.87 5.95
CA GLY A 78 -3.72 -11.76 6.86
C GLY A 78 -2.31 -11.19 6.72
N GLN A 79 -1.45 -11.79 5.87
CA GLN A 79 -0.09 -11.32 5.54
C GLN A 79 0.71 -10.87 6.77
N PRO A 80 1.13 -11.81 7.64
CA PRO A 80 1.82 -11.47 8.89
C PRO A 80 3.10 -10.68 8.60
N ARG A 81 3.40 -9.75 9.51
CA ARG A 81 4.41 -8.69 9.33
C ARG A 81 5.48 -8.75 10.40
N ILE A 82 6.71 -8.47 10.01
CA ILE A 82 7.82 -8.21 10.94
C ILE A 82 8.56 -6.94 10.53
N VAL A 83 8.88 -6.10 11.51
CA VAL A 83 9.74 -4.93 11.29
C VAL A 83 11.18 -5.40 11.17
N LEU A 84 11.81 -5.03 10.08
CA LEU A 84 13.21 -5.36 9.81
C LEU A 84 14.13 -4.22 10.24
N PRO A 85 15.38 -4.52 10.64
CA PRO A 85 16.40 -3.50 10.81
C PRO A 85 16.53 -2.66 9.53
N SER A 86 16.58 -1.34 9.68
CA SER A 86 16.71 -0.43 8.55
C SER A 86 17.64 0.73 8.91
N GLY A 87 18.44 1.16 7.95
CA GLY A 87 19.40 2.24 8.14
C GLY A 87 19.77 2.93 6.83
N ALA A 88 20.78 3.80 6.89
CA ALA A 88 21.24 4.60 5.75
C ALA A 88 20.11 5.38 5.04
N TRP A 89 19.21 5.94 5.86
CA TRP A 89 18.06 6.70 5.40
C TRP A 89 18.49 7.91 4.57
N THR A 90 17.94 8.02 3.36
CA THR A 90 18.15 9.18 2.49
C THR A 90 16.85 9.61 1.85
N LEU A 91 16.67 10.92 1.70
CA LEU A 91 15.59 11.53 0.93
C LEU A 91 16.18 12.29 -0.26
N THR A 92 15.64 12.07 -1.44
CA THR A 92 15.97 12.85 -2.65
C THR A 92 14.74 13.59 -3.16
N GLY A 93 14.95 14.65 -3.94
CA GLY A 93 13.89 15.51 -4.45
C GLY A 93 13.36 16.51 -3.41
N THR A 94 12.21 17.11 -3.71
CA THR A 94 11.58 18.16 -2.90
C THR A 94 10.12 17.81 -2.54
N PRO A 95 9.89 16.70 -1.82
CA PRO A 95 8.56 16.18 -1.52
C PRO A 95 7.79 17.01 -0.49
N GLY A 96 8.27 18.18 -0.08
CA GLY A 96 7.58 19.05 0.87
C GLY A 96 7.76 18.63 2.33
N GLY A 97 8.88 17.99 2.69
CA GLY A 97 9.20 17.60 4.06
C GLY A 97 10.65 17.15 4.20
N THR A 98 11.03 16.69 5.40
CA THR A 98 12.37 16.21 5.74
C THR A 98 12.34 14.81 6.33
N LEU A 99 13.33 13.99 5.98
CA LEU A 99 13.51 12.64 6.52
C LEU A 99 14.69 12.61 7.49
N ALA A 100 14.44 12.20 8.72
CA ALA A 100 15.46 11.99 9.73
C ALA A 100 16.21 10.65 9.54
N SER A 101 17.36 10.51 10.20
CA SER A 101 18.23 9.32 10.09
C SER A 101 17.65 8.05 10.72
N ASP A 102 16.51 8.14 11.38
CA ASP A 102 15.76 7.02 11.98
C ASP A 102 14.52 6.63 11.17
N GLY A 103 14.33 7.24 9.99
CA GLY A 103 13.18 6.99 9.12
C GLY A 103 11.93 7.83 9.43
N LEU A 104 11.98 8.75 10.40
CA LEU A 104 10.88 9.69 10.64
C LEU A 104 10.85 10.78 9.57
N PHE A 105 9.75 10.85 8.82
CA PHE A 105 9.48 11.92 7.87
C PHE A 105 8.51 12.94 8.48
N SER A 106 8.90 14.22 8.44
CA SER A 106 8.08 15.34 8.90
C SER A 106 7.64 16.17 7.69
N ALA A 107 6.33 16.22 7.44
CA ALA A 107 5.75 17.04 6.39
C ALA A 107 5.75 18.52 6.77
N ASN A 108 6.03 19.39 5.81
CA ASN A 108 5.92 20.84 6.00
C ASN A 108 4.45 21.27 6.13
N SER A 109 4.24 22.52 6.54
CA SER A 109 2.91 23.13 6.62
C SER A 109 2.30 23.51 5.26
N THR A 110 3.09 23.44 4.19
CA THR A 110 2.69 23.79 2.82
C THR A 110 2.85 22.57 1.91
N PRO A 111 1.86 22.25 1.05
CA PRO A 111 1.95 21.13 0.14
C PRO A 111 2.98 21.38 -0.97
N THR A 112 3.33 20.32 -1.70
CA THR A 112 4.16 20.40 -2.91
C THR A 112 3.49 19.70 -4.08
N GLY A 113 3.81 20.15 -5.29
CA GLY A 113 3.48 19.42 -6.52
C GLY A 113 4.54 18.39 -6.91
N PHE A 114 5.67 18.36 -6.21
CA PHE A 114 6.84 17.56 -6.59
C PHE A 114 6.95 16.29 -5.76
N PHE A 115 7.33 15.19 -6.41
CA PHE A 115 7.67 13.95 -5.75
C PHE A 115 9.14 13.95 -5.30
N GLY A 116 9.38 13.20 -4.24
CA GLY A 116 10.72 12.78 -3.80
C GLY A 116 10.77 11.26 -3.63
N THR A 117 11.93 10.78 -3.19
CA THR A 117 12.14 9.35 -2.94
C THR A 117 12.80 9.15 -1.58
N ALA A 118 12.09 8.48 -0.68
CA ALA A 118 12.67 7.95 0.55
C ALA A 118 13.36 6.61 0.25
N LYS A 119 14.52 6.39 0.85
CA LYS A 119 15.30 5.16 0.70
C LYS A 119 15.79 4.66 2.05
N ALA A 120 15.73 3.35 2.25
CA ALA A 120 16.42 2.64 3.32
C ALA A 120 17.28 1.52 2.73
N THR A 121 18.33 1.13 3.44
CA THR A 121 19.18 -0.01 3.08
C THR A 121 19.04 -1.11 4.12
N PHE A 122 18.88 -2.35 3.65
CA PHE A 122 18.92 -3.57 4.46
C PHE A 122 19.67 -4.65 3.68
N GLU A 123 20.65 -5.29 4.31
CA GLU A 123 21.50 -6.31 3.69
C GLU A 123 22.12 -5.87 2.33
N SER A 124 22.55 -4.61 2.26
CA SER A 124 23.09 -3.97 1.04
C SER A 124 22.09 -3.77 -0.11
N ILE A 125 20.81 -4.07 0.09
CA ILE A 125 19.73 -3.81 -0.87
C ILE A 125 19.05 -2.49 -0.51
N ASN A 126 18.85 -1.65 -1.53
CA ASN A 126 18.12 -0.40 -1.38
C ASN A 126 16.63 -0.60 -1.64
N TYR A 127 15.81 -0.22 -0.67
CA TYR A 127 14.36 -0.16 -0.78
C TYR A 127 13.95 1.29 -0.89
N THR A 128 13.03 1.59 -1.80
CA THR A 128 12.61 2.97 -2.08
C THR A 128 11.11 3.10 -2.03
N SER A 129 10.66 4.33 -1.75
CA SER A 129 9.25 4.70 -1.79
C SER A 129 9.10 6.14 -2.27
N SER A 130 8.11 6.39 -3.12
CA SER A 130 7.82 7.73 -3.62
C SER A 130 7.07 8.53 -2.57
N VAL A 131 7.48 9.78 -2.35
CA VAL A 131 6.99 10.62 -1.27
C VAL A 131 6.46 11.94 -1.82
N ARG A 132 5.34 12.43 -1.29
CA ARG A 132 4.81 13.76 -1.60
C ARG A 132 3.88 14.24 -0.49
N VAL A 133 4.04 15.51 -0.10
CA VAL A 133 3.15 16.20 0.84
C VAL A 133 2.05 16.94 0.10
N VAL A 134 0.81 16.72 0.54
CA VAL A 134 -0.41 17.31 -0.04
C VAL A 134 -1.23 18.02 1.04
N ALA A 135 -2.09 18.95 0.61
CA ALA A 135 -3.12 19.53 1.45
C ALA A 135 -4.42 18.75 1.24
N PRO A 136 -5.04 18.18 2.28
CA PRO A 136 -6.32 17.50 2.13
C PRO A 136 -7.43 18.52 1.87
N GLU A 137 -8.24 18.32 0.82
CA GLU A 137 -9.51 19.04 0.65
C GLU A 137 -10.59 18.31 1.46
N ALA A 138 -10.90 17.08 1.11
CA ALA A 138 -11.56 16.10 1.98
C ALA A 138 -10.69 14.84 2.08
N ILE A 139 -10.97 13.97 3.05
CA ILE A 139 -10.20 12.75 3.29
C ILE A 139 -11.09 11.54 3.02
N MET A 140 -10.74 10.75 2.01
CA MET A 140 -11.37 9.45 1.79
C MET A 140 -10.61 8.37 2.56
N VAL A 141 -11.34 7.54 3.31
CA VAL A 141 -10.78 6.33 3.95
C VAL A 141 -11.55 5.08 3.53
N GLY A 142 -10.86 3.95 3.43
CA GLY A 142 -11.46 2.67 3.04
C GLY A 142 -10.46 1.52 3.12
N HIS A 143 -10.83 0.37 2.57
CA HIS A 143 -9.93 -0.78 2.49
C HIS A 143 -9.99 -1.45 1.11
N GLY A 144 -8.82 -1.88 0.64
CA GLY A 144 -8.63 -2.63 -0.60
C GLY A 144 -8.08 -4.02 -0.32
N ARG A 145 -8.78 -5.07 -0.76
CA ARG A 145 -8.40 -6.46 -0.49
C ARG A 145 -8.72 -7.41 -1.64
N LEU A 146 -8.10 -8.58 -1.61
CA LEU A 146 -8.43 -9.72 -2.47
C LEU A 146 -9.67 -10.45 -1.98
N THR A 147 -10.16 -11.35 -2.81
CA THR A 147 -11.28 -12.26 -2.49
C THR A 147 -10.99 -13.16 -1.28
N ASN A 148 -9.72 -13.52 -1.06
CA ASN A 148 -9.26 -14.28 0.10
C ASN A 148 -9.04 -13.44 1.38
N GLY A 149 -9.34 -12.13 1.34
CA GLY A 149 -9.19 -11.21 2.48
C GLY A 149 -7.83 -10.54 2.62
N ASN A 150 -6.81 -10.94 1.83
CA ASN A 150 -5.49 -10.32 1.90
C ASN A 150 -5.50 -8.90 1.33
N PRO A 151 -4.69 -7.97 1.88
CA PRO A 151 -4.60 -6.62 1.34
C PRO A 151 -3.98 -6.59 -0.07
N THR A 152 -4.28 -5.52 -0.80
CA THR A 152 -3.87 -5.32 -2.22
C THR A 152 -2.98 -4.09 -2.38
N PRO A 153 -1.77 -4.13 -1.81
CA PRO A 153 -0.78 -3.05 -1.88
C PRO A 153 -0.58 -2.52 -3.31
N ASN A 154 -0.34 -1.21 -3.42
CA ASN A 154 0.06 -0.54 -4.66
C ASN A 154 -1.00 -0.54 -5.78
N VAL A 155 -2.20 -1.07 -5.55
CA VAL A 155 -3.32 -0.77 -6.45
C VAL A 155 -3.64 0.71 -6.33
N GLN A 156 -3.66 1.41 -7.47
CA GLN A 156 -3.99 2.82 -7.48
C GLN A 156 -5.51 3.00 -7.53
N ILE A 157 -6.04 3.78 -6.61
CA ILE A 157 -7.39 4.33 -6.63
C ILE A 157 -7.35 5.67 -7.36
N GLN A 158 -8.27 5.86 -8.30
CA GLN A 158 -8.40 7.09 -9.09
C GLN A 158 -9.80 7.66 -8.87
N ALA A 159 -9.90 8.78 -8.17
CA ALA A 159 -11.16 9.49 -7.98
C ALA A 159 -11.46 10.36 -9.20
N LEU A 160 -12.70 10.31 -9.70
CA LEU A 160 -13.16 11.03 -10.88
C LEU A 160 -14.27 12.02 -10.54
N ASN A 161 -14.29 13.14 -11.26
CA ASN A 161 -15.42 14.07 -11.25
C ASN A 161 -16.57 13.59 -12.15
N SER A 162 -17.67 14.35 -12.19
CA SER A 162 -18.85 14.04 -13.01
C SER A 162 -18.60 14.03 -14.52
N SER A 163 -17.47 14.55 -14.98
CA SER A 163 -17.04 14.50 -16.38
C SER A 163 -16.16 13.28 -16.69
N GLY A 164 -15.95 12.37 -15.73
CA GLY A 164 -15.07 11.21 -15.90
C GLY A 164 -13.58 11.57 -15.94
N THR A 165 -13.19 12.74 -15.44
CA THR A 165 -11.78 13.14 -15.34
C THR A 165 -11.21 12.74 -13.98
N VAL A 166 -10.02 12.14 -13.96
CA VAL A 166 -9.30 11.86 -12.71
C VAL A 166 -8.90 13.16 -12.03
N VAL A 167 -9.36 13.35 -10.81
CA VAL A 167 -9.10 14.56 -9.99
C VAL A 167 -8.25 14.28 -8.75
N ALA A 168 -8.11 13.01 -8.36
CA ALA A 168 -7.17 12.59 -7.33
C ALA A 168 -6.76 11.14 -7.51
N THR A 169 -5.57 10.80 -7.01
CA THR A 169 -5.06 9.43 -6.99
C THR A 169 -4.49 9.09 -5.61
N GLY A 170 -4.67 7.85 -5.19
CA GLY A 170 -4.03 7.30 -3.99
C GLY A 170 -3.70 5.83 -4.19
N LEU A 171 -2.83 5.29 -3.36
CA LEU A 171 -2.49 3.88 -3.36
C LEU A 171 -3.16 3.16 -2.20
N VAL A 172 -3.53 1.90 -2.43
CA VAL A 172 -3.83 0.97 -1.35
C VAL A 172 -2.53 0.70 -0.58
N GLY A 173 -2.55 1.01 0.71
CA GLY A 173 -1.47 0.76 1.65
C GLY A 173 -1.15 -0.73 1.77
N ALA A 174 0.01 -1.04 2.33
CA ALA A 174 0.45 -2.42 2.42
C ALA A 174 -0.49 -3.30 3.26
N ASP A 175 -1.18 -2.72 4.25
CA ASP A 175 -2.19 -3.34 5.10
C ASP A 175 -3.61 -3.30 4.51
N GLY A 176 -3.74 -2.80 3.28
CA GLY A 176 -5.02 -2.65 2.58
C GLY A 176 -5.69 -1.32 2.86
N THR A 177 -5.16 -0.47 3.75
CA THR A 177 -5.74 0.83 4.05
C THR A 177 -5.73 1.73 2.82
N ILE A 178 -6.86 2.35 2.51
CA ILE A 178 -6.96 3.45 1.57
C ILE A 178 -7.10 4.73 2.39
N ARG A 179 -6.20 5.69 2.18
CA ARG A 179 -6.29 7.03 2.75
C ARG A 179 -5.72 8.03 1.74
N MET A 180 -6.54 8.95 1.27
CA MET A 180 -6.10 9.95 0.30
C MET A 180 -6.90 11.26 0.38
N SER A 181 -6.24 12.35 0.02
CA SER A 181 -6.91 13.62 -0.29
C SER A 181 -7.79 13.46 -1.53
N VAL A 182 -9.04 13.90 -1.43
CA VAL A 182 -10.02 13.90 -2.52
C VAL A 182 -10.71 15.27 -2.60
N PRO A 183 -10.88 15.83 -3.81
CA PRO A 183 -11.71 17.01 -4.01
C PRO A 183 -13.18 16.74 -3.73
N THR A 184 -13.93 17.75 -3.28
CA THR A 184 -15.39 17.67 -3.07
C THR A 184 -16.17 17.44 -4.37
N THR A 185 -15.54 17.67 -5.52
CA THR A 185 -16.11 17.39 -6.85
C THR A 185 -16.01 15.92 -7.27
N ALA A 186 -15.32 15.07 -6.50
CA ALA A 186 -15.23 13.65 -6.81
C ALA A 186 -16.57 12.96 -6.57
N VAL A 187 -17.03 12.17 -7.56
CA VAL A 187 -18.34 11.49 -7.53
C VAL A 187 -18.25 10.00 -7.80
N ALA A 188 -17.13 9.54 -8.38
CA ALA A 188 -16.90 8.14 -8.70
C ALA A 188 -15.42 7.80 -8.56
N PHE A 189 -15.08 6.51 -8.54
CA PHE A 189 -13.71 6.03 -8.60
C PHE A 189 -13.56 4.88 -9.59
N THR A 190 -12.33 4.75 -10.09
CA THR A 190 -11.84 3.58 -10.79
C THR A 190 -10.49 3.19 -10.21
N THR A 191 -9.90 2.13 -10.74
CA THR A 191 -8.64 1.61 -10.24
C THR A 191 -7.64 1.44 -11.39
N ALA A 192 -6.36 1.60 -11.09
CA ALA A 192 -5.30 1.21 -12.01
C ALA A 192 -4.50 0.07 -11.37
N PHE A 193 -4.47 -1.05 -12.08
CA PHE A 193 -3.90 -2.31 -11.61
C PHE A 193 -2.44 -2.49 -12.05
N PRO A 194 -1.59 -3.06 -11.17
CA PRO A 194 -0.40 -3.80 -11.59
C PRO A 194 -0.73 -4.93 -12.59
N SER A 195 0.28 -5.56 -13.18
CA SER A 195 0.08 -6.59 -14.23
C SER A 195 -0.67 -7.85 -13.79
N ASP A 196 -0.77 -8.12 -12.49
CA ASP A 196 -1.07 -9.45 -11.95
C ASP A 196 -2.55 -9.63 -11.52
N TYR A 197 -3.46 -8.85 -12.11
CA TYR A 197 -4.90 -8.86 -11.77
C TYR A 197 -5.78 -9.29 -12.95
N TYR A 198 -6.85 -10.05 -12.67
CA TYR A 198 -7.78 -10.53 -13.69
C TYR A 198 -8.59 -9.39 -14.28
N VAL A 199 -8.61 -9.30 -15.63
CA VAL A 199 -9.46 -8.42 -16.46
C VAL A 199 -9.59 -6.97 -15.99
N ARG A 200 -8.69 -6.52 -15.10
CA ARG A 200 -8.74 -5.25 -14.39
C ARG A 200 -10.15 -4.99 -13.82
N GLN A 201 -10.68 -5.99 -13.10
CA GLN A 201 -12.01 -5.94 -12.48
C GLN A 201 -11.91 -5.84 -10.96
N PHE A 202 -12.87 -5.15 -10.35
CA PHE A 202 -13.05 -5.06 -8.91
C PHE A 202 -14.54 -5.04 -8.54
N SER A 203 -14.85 -5.43 -7.31
CA SER A 203 -16.18 -5.33 -6.73
C SER A 203 -16.22 -4.24 -5.65
N PHE A 204 -17.32 -3.50 -5.63
CA PHE A 204 -17.59 -2.46 -4.66
C PHE A 204 -19.11 -2.33 -4.44
N ALA A 205 -19.53 -2.20 -3.17
CA ALA A 205 -20.94 -2.09 -2.79
C ALA A 205 -21.85 -3.17 -3.39
N GLY A 206 -21.32 -4.40 -3.56
CA GLY A 206 -22.05 -5.54 -4.12
C GLY A 206 -22.22 -5.52 -5.64
N LYS A 207 -21.48 -4.65 -6.34
CA LYS A 207 -21.46 -4.53 -7.80
C LYS A 207 -20.07 -4.74 -8.35
N ASP A 208 -19.99 -5.23 -9.58
CA ASP A 208 -18.77 -5.54 -10.29
C ASP A 208 -18.46 -4.52 -11.39
N TYR A 209 -17.22 -4.03 -11.40
CA TYR A 209 -16.75 -2.96 -12.28
C TYR A 209 -15.48 -3.39 -13.00
N ALA A 210 -15.42 -3.18 -14.31
CA ALA A 210 -14.23 -3.48 -15.12
C ALA A 210 -13.65 -2.20 -15.72
N THR A 211 -12.36 -1.94 -15.47
CA THR A 211 -11.68 -0.72 -15.98
C THR A 211 -11.48 -0.76 -17.50
N THR A 212 -11.74 -1.91 -18.13
CA THR A 212 -11.70 -2.10 -19.58
C THR A 212 -12.99 -1.67 -20.26
N VAL A 213 -14.06 -1.43 -19.50
CA VAL A 213 -15.35 -0.93 -19.98
C VAL A 213 -15.40 0.58 -19.79
N ASN A 214 -15.58 1.32 -20.88
CA ASN A 214 -15.65 2.79 -20.82
C ASN A 214 -16.84 3.26 -19.97
N GLY A 215 -16.61 4.24 -19.09
CA GLY A 215 -17.63 4.75 -18.18
C GLY A 215 -17.95 3.84 -17.00
N CYS A 216 -17.30 2.68 -16.86
CA CYS A 216 -17.54 1.79 -15.75
C CYS A 216 -16.80 2.24 -14.48
N PHE A 217 -17.45 3.10 -13.71
CA PHE A 217 -16.91 3.69 -12.48
C PHE A 217 -17.81 3.38 -11.29
N ALA A 218 -17.19 3.08 -10.15
CA ALA A 218 -17.92 2.85 -8.91
C ALA A 218 -18.27 4.20 -8.25
N PRO A 219 -19.47 4.35 -7.67
CA PRO A 219 -19.87 5.61 -7.05
C PRO A 219 -19.04 5.89 -5.79
N LEU A 220 -18.75 7.16 -5.53
CA LEU A 220 -18.19 7.63 -4.27
C LEU A 220 -19.28 8.28 -3.40
N PRO A 221 -19.12 8.27 -2.06
CA PRO A 221 -19.95 9.11 -1.20
C PRO A 221 -19.70 10.59 -1.49
N THR A 222 -20.64 11.45 -1.09
CA THR A 222 -20.43 12.90 -1.14
C THR A 222 -19.38 13.32 -0.11
N PHE A 223 -18.38 14.07 -0.56
CA PHE A 223 -17.34 14.61 0.32
C PHE A 223 -17.67 16.03 0.78
N THR A 224 -17.35 16.32 2.04
CA THR A 224 -17.45 17.66 2.62
C THR A 224 -16.06 18.19 2.91
N LEU A 225 -15.82 19.48 2.63
CA LEU A 225 -14.54 20.13 2.87
C LEU A 225 -14.07 19.95 4.31
N GLY A 226 -12.83 19.52 4.48
CA GLY A 226 -12.17 19.30 5.77
C GLY A 226 -12.65 18.05 6.53
N GLN A 227 -13.54 17.24 5.96
CA GLN A 227 -14.08 16.06 6.62
C GLN A 227 -13.45 14.77 6.12
N THR A 228 -13.41 13.79 7.02
CA THR A 228 -13.10 12.40 6.69
C THR A 228 -14.38 11.65 6.36
N THR A 229 -14.40 10.93 5.24
CA THR A 229 -15.54 10.13 4.79
C THR A 229 -15.08 8.72 4.45
N SER A 230 -15.72 7.74 5.07
CA SER A 230 -15.45 6.33 4.81
C SER A 230 -16.18 5.85 3.55
N MET A 231 -15.52 5.00 2.77
CA MET A 231 -16.17 4.21 1.73
C MET A 231 -17.22 3.28 2.34
N SER A 232 -18.30 2.99 1.61
CA SER A 232 -19.42 2.20 2.11
C SER A 232 -19.10 0.73 2.33
N THR A 233 -18.14 0.18 1.58
CA THR A 233 -17.63 -1.19 1.70
C THR A 233 -16.15 -1.22 1.32
N ASP A 234 -15.50 -2.36 1.52
CA ASP A 234 -14.20 -2.62 0.93
C ASP A 234 -14.27 -2.62 -0.60
N VAL A 235 -13.15 -2.30 -1.23
CA VAL A 235 -12.88 -2.56 -2.64
C VAL A 235 -12.26 -3.95 -2.75
N VAL A 236 -12.95 -4.87 -3.41
CA VAL A 236 -12.50 -6.26 -3.57
C VAL A 236 -11.91 -6.43 -4.96
N PHE A 237 -10.65 -6.84 -5.05
CA PHE A 237 -9.95 -7.04 -6.31
C PHE A 237 -9.84 -8.52 -6.65
N TYR A 238 -10.01 -8.84 -7.92
CA TYR A 238 -9.88 -10.20 -8.43
C TYR A 238 -8.46 -10.45 -8.91
N SER A 239 -7.74 -11.34 -8.24
CA SER A 239 -6.36 -11.67 -8.60
C SER A 239 -6.30 -12.85 -9.57
N THR A 240 -5.25 -12.95 -10.39
CA THR A 240 -5.05 -14.12 -11.25
C THR A 240 -4.83 -15.43 -10.48
N PHE A 241 -4.71 -15.37 -9.15
CA PHE A 241 -4.54 -16.51 -8.26
C PHE A 241 -5.88 -17.00 -7.67
N ASP A 242 -6.98 -16.30 -7.97
CA ASP A 242 -8.30 -16.68 -7.51
C ASP A 242 -8.76 -17.97 -8.21
N THR A 243 -9.45 -18.85 -7.49
CA THR A 243 -9.85 -20.17 -8.00
C THR A 243 -11.03 -20.12 -8.97
N SER A 244 -11.71 -18.99 -9.05
CA SER A 244 -12.85 -18.76 -9.94
C SER A 244 -12.67 -17.43 -10.67
N PRO A 245 -13.02 -17.37 -11.97
CA PRO A 245 -13.00 -16.11 -12.70
C PRO A 245 -13.98 -15.11 -12.07
N PRO A 246 -13.72 -13.80 -12.24
CA PRO A 246 -14.65 -12.79 -11.75
C PRO A 246 -16.01 -12.91 -12.44
N PRO A 247 -17.11 -12.54 -11.76
CA PRO A 247 -18.44 -12.49 -12.37
C PRO A 247 -18.47 -11.43 -13.49
N PRO A 248 -19.43 -11.47 -14.43
CA PRO A 248 -19.59 -10.40 -15.40
C PRO A 248 -19.82 -9.04 -14.71
N PRO A 249 -19.19 -7.94 -15.18
CA PRO A 249 -19.43 -6.61 -14.63
C PRO A 249 -20.90 -6.20 -14.73
N ASP A 250 -21.50 -5.83 -13.60
CA ASP A 250 -22.91 -5.44 -13.47
C ASP A 250 -23.12 -4.04 -12.87
N GLY A 251 -22.03 -3.35 -12.52
CA GLY A 251 -22.00 -1.96 -12.08
C GLY A 251 -21.69 -0.96 -13.20
N CYS A 252 -21.43 -1.44 -14.43
CA CYS A 252 -21.15 -0.60 -15.59
C CYS A 252 -22.47 -0.19 -16.27
N SER A 253 -22.98 1.02 -16.01
CA SER A 253 -24.19 1.56 -16.64
C SER A 253 -24.03 3.00 -17.07
#